data_AF-A0A095VCR2-F1
#
_entry.id   AF-A0A095VCR2-F1
#
_cell.length_a   1.000
_cell.length_b   1.000
_cell.length_c   1.000
_cell.angle_alpha   90.00
_cell.angle_beta   90.00
_cell.angle_gamma   90.00
#
_symmetry.space_group_name_H-M   'P 1'
#
loop_
_entity.id
_entity.type
_entity.pdbx_description
1 polymer ?
#
loop_
_entity_poly.entity_id
_entity_poly.type
_entity_poly.pdbx_seq_one_letter_code
_entity_poly.pdbx_strand_id
1 'polypeptide(L)'
;MEEETLRDQPASELRELLDMMVWDISHGGFEVVKEWREELLSRQDAETEDVQRAIAVCDDFLAPAGSPESEAARARAWPEYYPEKK
;
A
#
# COMPACT_ATOMS: atom_id res chain seq x y z
N MET A 1 -15.83 5.91 -18.32
CA MET A 1 -14.48 6.13 -17.77
C MET A 1 -13.85 4.76 -17.78
N GLU A 2 -12.73 4.60 -18.47
CA GLU A 2 -11.89 3.41 -18.24
C GLU A 2 -11.44 3.53 -16.79
N GLU A 3 -11.86 2.59 -15.93
CA GLU A 3 -11.35 2.50 -14.57
C GLU A 3 -9.87 2.11 -14.71
N GLU A 4 -8.97 3.10 -14.63
CA GLU A 4 -7.53 2.83 -14.59
C GLU A 4 -7.24 2.00 -13.35
N THR A 5 -6.92 0.72 -13.55
CA THR A 5 -6.69 -0.22 -12.46
C THR A 5 -5.28 -0.04 -11.90
N LEU A 6 -5.04 -0.43 -10.65
CA LEU A 6 -3.69 -0.41 -10.07
C LEU A 6 -2.73 -1.36 -10.79
N ARG A 7 -3.22 -2.25 -11.66
CA ARG A 7 -2.40 -3.15 -12.48
C ARG A 7 -1.75 -2.45 -13.67
N ASP A 8 -2.34 -1.38 -14.16
CA ASP A 8 -1.87 -0.66 -15.34
C ASP A 8 -0.90 0.47 -14.98
N GLN A 9 -0.86 0.85 -13.70
CA GLN A 9 0.02 1.89 -13.19
C GLN A 9 1.49 1.42 -13.10
N PRO A 10 2.47 2.31 -13.36
CA PRO A 10 3.88 2.02 -13.18
C PRO A 10 4.21 1.66 -11.73
N ALA A 11 4.98 0.58 -11.53
CA ALA A 11 5.33 0.10 -10.19
C ALA A 11 5.95 1.19 -9.31
N SER A 12 6.85 1.99 -9.88
CA SER A 12 7.56 3.08 -9.21
C SER A 12 6.66 4.19 -8.65
N GLU A 13 5.43 4.32 -9.16
CA GLU A 13 4.49 5.38 -8.76
C GLU A 13 3.42 4.88 -7.78
N LEU A 14 3.22 3.56 -7.69
CA LEU A 14 2.13 2.94 -6.92
C LEU A 14 2.13 3.33 -5.45
N ARG A 15 3.30 3.37 -4.80
CA ARG A 15 3.40 3.73 -3.38
C ARG A 15 2.85 5.13 -3.13
N GLU A 16 3.28 6.11 -3.91
CA GLU A 16 2.89 7.52 -3.72
C GLU A 16 1.42 7.73 -4.09
N LEU A 17 0.97 7.06 -5.15
CA LEU A 17 -0.44 7.07 -5.55
C LEU A 17 -1.33 6.51 -4.42
N LEU A 18 -0.97 5.36 -3.85
CA LEU A 18 -1.76 4.74 -2.78
C LEU A 18 -1.70 5.51 -1.47
N ASP A 19 -0.56 6.08 -1.10
CA ASP A 19 -0.44 6.92 0.09
C ASP A 19 -1.42 8.10 0.01
N MET A 20 -1.46 8.78 -1.15
CA MET A 20 -2.42 9.85 -1.41
C MET A 20 -3.88 9.36 -1.39
N MET A 21 -4.19 8.25 -2.07
CA MET A 21 -5.56 7.72 -2.16
C MET A 21 -6.10 7.25 -0.81
N VAL A 22 -5.25 6.60 -0.01
CA VAL A 22 -5.58 6.16 1.35
C VAL A 22 -5.81 7.37 2.26
N TRP A 23 -5.02 8.44 2.11
CA TRP A 23 -5.22 9.67 2.88
C TRP A 23 -6.54 10.38 2.56
N ASP A 24 -6.99 10.34 1.30
CA ASP A 24 -8.25 10.98 0.85
C ASP A 24 -9.51 10.14 1.19
N ILE A 25 -9.33 8.86 1.51
CA ILE A 25 -10.43 7.98 1.90
C ILE A 25 -11.05 8.45 3.23
N SER A 26 -12.32 8.83 3.15
CA SER A 26 -13.19 9.09 4.32
C SER A 26 -13.63 7.77 4.97
N HIS A 27 -14.15 7.81 6.21
CA HIS A 27 -14.63 6.64 6.97
C HIS A 27 -15.40 5.65 6.07
N GLY A 28 -14.84 4.44 5.85
CA GLY A 28 -15.47 3.39 5.05
C GLY A 28 -14.58 2.72 3.99
N GLY A 29 -13.35 3.18 3.75
CA GLY A 29 -12.49 2.62 2.70
C GLY A 29 -11.79 1.29 3.02
N PHE A 30 -12.13 0.60 4.11
CA PHE A 30 -11.49 -0.67 4.48
C PHE A 30 -11.61 -1.75 3.39
N GLU A 31 -12.82 -1.94 2.84
CA GLU A 31 -13.03 -2.92 1.77
C GLU A 31 -12.35 -2.49 0.46
N VAL A 32 -12.35 -1.19 0.16
CA VAL A 32 -11.68 -0.64 -1.04
C VAL A 32 -10.17 -0.88 -0.98
N VAL A 33 -9.53 -0.59 0.16
CA VAL A 33 -8.09 -0.82 0.34
C VAL A 33 -7.74 -2.30 0.31
N LYS A 34 -8.66 -3.17 0.76
CA LYS A 34 -8.51 -4.62 0.65
C LYS A 34 -8.56 -5.09 -0.80
N GLU A 35 -9.47 -4.57 -1.61
CA GLU A 35 -9.53 -4.85 -3.06
C GLU A 35 -8.24 -4.40 -3.76
N TRP A 36 -7.74 -3.20 -3.46
CA TRP A 36 -6.47 -2.71 -4.00
C TRP A 36 -5.29 -3.61 -3.64
N ARG A 37 -5.24 -4.08 -2.39
CA ARG A 37 -4.21 -5.04 -1.95
C ARG A 37 -4.27 -6.34 -2.75
N GLU A 38 -5.46 -6.88 -2.98
CA GLU A 38 -5.65 -8.09 -3.80
C GLU A 38 -5.25 -7.86 -5.26
N GLU A 39 -5.55 -6.69 -5.82
CA GLU A 39 -5.10 -6.30 -7.16
C GLU A 39 -3.58 -6.26 -7.27
N LEU A 40 -2.89 -5.62 -6.32
CA LEU A 40 -1.43 -5.54 -6.30
C LEU A 40 -0.77 -6.91 -6.17
N LEU A 41 -1.31 -7.78 -5.30
CA LEU A 41 -0.82 -9.15 -5.12
C LEU A 41 -1.00 -10.02 -6.38
N SER A 42 -1.96 -9.67 -7.24
CA SER A 42 -2.21 -10.38 -8.49
C SER A 42 -1.35 -9.89 -9.68
N ARG A 43 -0.54 -8.84 -9.50
CA ARG A 43 0.36 -8.34 -10.55
C ARG A 43 1.49 -9.32 -10.83
N GLN A 44 2.02 -9.29 -12.05
CA GLN A 44 3.15 -10.13 -12.44
C GLN A 44 4.46 -9.73 -11.75
N ASP A 45 4.60 -8.45 -11.40
CA ASP A 45 5.74 -7.85 -10.73
C ASP A 45 5.50 -7.66 -9.23
N ALA A 46 4.56 -8.41 -8.63
CA ALA A 46 4.16 -8.24 -7.23
C ALA A 46 5.33 -8.39 -6.24
N GLU A 47 6.36 -9.17 -6.58
CA GLU A 47 7.54 -9.38 -5.72
C GLU A 47 8.61 -8.28 -5.87
N THR A 48 8.42 -7.30 -6.75
CA THR A 48 9.34 -6.16 -6.87
C THR A 48 9.24 -5.23 -5.67
N GLU A 49 10.35 -4.58 -5.34
CA GLU A 49 10.43 -3.69 -4.17
C GLU A 49 9.38 -2.57 -4.22
N ASP A 50 9.14 -1.99 -5.40
CA ASP A 50 8.17 -0.91 -5.58
C ASP A 50 6.72 -1.38 -5.34
N VAL A 51 6.34 -2.56 -5.85
CA VAL A 51 5.01 -3.11 -5.61
C VAL A 51 4.85 -3.58 -4.16
N GLN A 52 5.90 -4.15 -3.55
CA GLN A 52 5.88 -4.52 -2.14
C GLN A 52 5.72 -3.30 -1.23
N ARG A 53 6.33 -2.16 -1.56
CA ARG A 53 6.11 -0.89 -0.85
C ARG A 53 4.67 -0.42 -0.96
N ALA A 54 4.08 -0.51 -2.15
CA ALA A 54 2.68 -0.19 -2.39
C ALA A 54 1.72 -1.09 -1.58
N ILE A 55 1.97 -2.41 -1.57
CA ILE A 55 1.21 -3.36 -0.74
C ILE A 55 1.32 -2.99 0.75
N ALA A 56 2.50 -2.57 1.20
CA ALA A 56 2.73 -2.19 2.58
C ALA A 56 1.94 -0.93 2.99
N VAL A 57 1.63 -0.01 2.07
CA VAL A 57 0.70 1.11 2.33
C VAL A 57 -0.70 0.58 2.65
N CYS A 58 -1.19 -0.38 1.87
CA CYS A 58 -2.48 -1.02 2.14
C CYS A 58 -2.45 -1.79 3.47
N ASP A 59 -1.38 -2.52 3.76
CA ASP A 59 -1.24 -3.27 5.01
C ASP A 59 -1.25 -2.35 6.24
N ASP A 60 -0.62 -1.18 6.18
CA ASP A 60 -0.64 -0.21 7.29
C ASP A 60 -2.06 0.30 7.58
N PHE A 61 -2.81 0.64 6.53
CA PHE A 61 -4.19 1.10 6.67
C PHE A 61 -5.13 0.02 7.21
N LEU A 62 -4.95 -1.23 6.78
CA LEU A 62 -5.78 -2.35 7.20
C LEU A 62 -5.41 -2.88 8.60
N ALA A 63 -4.19 -2.60 9.07
CA ALA A 63 -3.75 -3.00 10.39
C ALA A 63 -4.42 -2.15 11.49
N PRO A 64 -4.65 -2.72 12.69
CA PRO A 64 -5.09 -1.92 13.83
C PRO A 64 -4.07 -0.83 14.16
N ALA A 65 -4.55 0.40 14.37
CA ALA A 65 -3.67 1.55 14.62
C ALA A 65 -2.75 1.31 15.82
N GLY A 66 -1.43 1.48 15.60
CA GLY A 66 -0.40 1.30 16.62
C GLY A 66 -0.08 -0.16 16.96
N SER A 67 -0.55 -1.12 16.15
CA SER A 67 -0.15 -2.52 16.30
C SER A 67 1.24 -2.78 15.70
N PRO A 68 1.93 -3.86 16.11
CA PRO A 68 3.20 -4.25 15.51
C PRO A 68 3.11 -4.48 13.99
N GLU A 69 1.95 -4.93 13.50
CA GLU A 69 1.70 -5.13 12.08
C GLU A 69 1.66 -3.79 11.31
N SER A 70 1.00 -2.77 11.87
CA SER A 70 1.03 -1.40 11.32
C SER A 70 2.45 -0.83 11.33
N GLU A 71 3.20 -0.98 12.42
CA GLU A 71 4.59 -0.52 12.48
C GLU A 71 5.48 -1.20 11.43
N ALA A 72 5.36 -2.51 11.27
CA ALA A 72 6.12 -3.27 10.28
C ALA A 72 5.73 -2.89 8.85
N ALA A 73 4.44 -2.66 8.58
CA ALA A 73 3.97 -2.19 7.29
C ALA A 73 4.53 -0.79 6.95
N ARG A 74 4.53 0.15 7.91
CA ARG A 74 5.10 1.49 7.73
C ARG A 74 6.60 1.45 7.45
N ALA A 75 7.35 0.60 8.14
CA ALA A 75 8.78 0.42 7.90
C ALA A 75 9.08 -0.10 6.49
N ARG A 76 8.20 -0.94 5.93
CA ARG A 76 8.32 -1.46 4.56
C ARG A 76 7.90 -0.43 3.52
N ALA A 77 6.81 0.30 3.75
CA ALA A 77 6.29 1.30 2.82
C ALA A 77 7.21 2.53 2.72
N TRP A 78 7.75 2.99 3.86
CA TRP A 78 8.57 4.20 3.96
C TRP A 78 9.84 3.97 4.82
N PRO A 79 10.79 3.16 4.35
CA PRO A 79 12.03 2.88 5.08
C PRO A 79 12.87 4.14 5.37
N GLU A 80 12.71 5.20 4.59
CA GLU A 80 13.36 6.50 4.79
C GLU A 80 12.87 7.25 6.04
N TYR A 81 11.62 7.02 6.46
CA TYR A 81 11.01 7.67 7.62
C TYR A 81 10.95 6.75 8.85
N TYR A 82 10.92 5.43 8.63
CA TYR A 82 10.80 4.42 9.67
C TYR A 82 11.93 3.38 9.55
N PRO A 83 13.18 3.75 9.86
CA PRO A 83 14.29 2.80 9.81
C PRO A 83 14.09 1.72 10.86
N GLU A 84 14.25 0.45 10.47
CA GLU A 84 14.28 -0.66 11.40
C GLU A 84 15.34 -0.40 12.47
N LYS A 85 14.95 -0.45 13.75
CA LYS A 85 15.92 -0.35 14.84
C LYS A 85 16.78 -1.61 14.82
N LYS A 86 18.03 -1.45 14.36
CA LYS A 86 19.08 -2.48 14.43
C LYS A 86 19.30 -2.98 15.86
#